data_AF-A0A6P1DWV1-F1
#
_entry.id   AF-A0A6P1DWV1-F1
#
_cell.length_a   1.000
_cell.length_b   1.000
_cell.length_c   1.000
_cell.angle_alpha   90.00
_cell.angle_beta   90.00
_cell.angle_gamma   90.00
#
_symmetry.space_group_name_H-M   'P 1'
#
loop_
_entity.id
_entity.type
_entity.pdbx_description
1 polymer ?
#
loop_
_entity_poly.entity_id
_entity_poly.type
_entity_poly.pdbx_seq_one_letter_code
_entity_poly.pdbx_strand_id
1 'polypeptide(L)'
;MSTEDDPSRPGSYAVQLASPPSGQIQIGRLGVLTLDSGTLLYVGSALGPGGVAARCRHHQRMATRPHWHLDYLRPHCDIIAFWVAYGDERLEHRWALALGEWPGARWPLARFGASDCRCPAHLIRLPEAPTAQSLAGILGVGRWLESIPAGRAPRQTAAQPSRSVRSARRATE
;
A
#
# COMPACT_ATOMS: atom_id res chain seq x y z
N MET A 1 17.62 16.24 -25.35
CA MET A 1 17.45 15.64 -24.01
C MET A 1 16.23 14.73 -24.12
N SER A 2 16.44 13.42 -24.20
CA SER A 2 15.37 12.46 -24.46
C SER A 2 14.36 12.50 -23.30
N THR A 3 13.07 12.61 -23.63
CA THR A 3 11.94 12.66 -22.69
C THR A 3 11.76 11.38 -21.86
N GLU A 4 12.57 10.35 -22.11
CA GLU A 4 12.47 9.05 -21.46
C GLU A 4 12.99 9.03 -20.01
N ASP A 5 13.95 9.90 -19.68
CA ASP A 5 14.64 9.89 -18.38
C ASP A 5 14.21 10.99 -17.40
N ASP A 6 13.16 11.75 -17.71
CA ASP A 6 12.65 12.75 -16.76
C ASP A 6 12.05 12.06 -15.51
N PRO A 7 12.65 12.21 -14.31
CA PRO A 7 12.12 11.60 -13.10
C PRO A 7 10.79 12.22 -12.66
N SER A 8 10.40 13.38 -13.19
CA SER A 8 9.18 14.08 -12.82
C SER A 8 7.94 13.68 -13.64
N ARG A 9 8.07 12.65 -14.49
CA ARG A 9 6.99 12.20 -15.37
C ARG A 9 5.74 11.73 -14.60
N PRO A 10 4.54 12.17 -15.03
CA PRO A 10 3.29 11.69 -14.47
C PRO A 10 3.08 10.22 -14.82
N GLY A 11 2.23 9.55 -14.04
CA GLY A 11 1.95 8.14 -14.28
C GLY A 11 1.15 7.45 -13.19
N SER A 12 1.01 6.14 -13.38
CA SER A 12 0.44 5.21 -12.41
C SER A 12 1.51 4.25 -11.92
N TYR A 13 1.39 3.81 -10.67
CA TYR A 13 2.32 2.87 -10.05
C TYR A 13 1.60 1.85 -9.18
N ALA A 14 2.17 0.66 -9.06
CA ALA A 14 1.85 -0.31 -8.03
C ALA A 14 3.09 -0.56 -7.15
N VAL A 15 2.89 -0.64 -5.84
CA VAL A 15 3.94 -0.91 -4.85
C VAL A 15 3.75 -2.31 -4.33
N GLN A 16 4.74 -3.17 -4.51
CA GLN A 16 4.78 -4.49 -3.88
C GLN A 16 5.37 -4.39 -2.48
N LEU A 17 4.60 -4.88 -1.52
CA LEU A 17 4.91 -4.88 -0.10
C LEU A 17 4.97 -6.31 0.40
N ALA A 18 6.04 -6.64 1.13
CA ALA A 18 6.07 -7.82 1.98
C ALA A 18 5.60 -7.40 3.38
N SER A 19 4.58 -8.06 3.90
CA SER A 19 4.11 -7.85 5.26
C SER A 19 4.61 -8.97 6.17
N PRO A 20 5.40 -8.68 7.22
CA PRO A 20 5.52 -9.57 8.36
C PRO A 20 4.21 -9.56 9.18
N PRO A 21 3.92 -10.62 9.95
CA PRO A 21 2.74 -10.62 10.81
C PRO A 21 2.90 -9.50 11.85
N SER A 22 1.91 -8.60 11.91
CA SER A 22 1.96 -7.38 12.73
C SER A 22 0.67 -7.09 13.49
N GLY A 23 -0.40 -7.87 13.29
CA GLY A 23 -1.66 -7.71 14.00
C GLY A 23 -2.49 -6.53 13.49
N GLN A 24 -3.24 -5.88 14.38
CA GLN A 24 -4.14 -4.78 14.04
C GLN A 24 -3.39 -3.45 13.91
N ILE A 25 -3.57 -2.75 12.78
CA ILE A 25 -2.95 -1.47 12.47
C ILE A 25 -4.04 -0.43 12.22
N GLN A 26 -3.94 0.71 12.90
CA GLN A 26 -4.84 1.84 12.65
C GLN A 26 -4.42 2.60 11.39
N ILE A 27 -5.29 2.62 10.38
CA ILE A 27 -5.10 3.33 9.12
C ILE A 27 -5.84 4.67 9.18
N GLY A 28 -5.22 5.68 9.80
CA GLY A 28 -5.79 7.02 9.94
C GLY A 28 -7.24 7.01 10.42
N ARG A 29 -8.13 7.68 9.68
CA ARG A 29 -9.58 7.67 9.93
C ARG A 29 -10.33 6.56 9.19
N LEU A 30 -9.66 5.80 8.32
CA LEU A 30 -10.28 4.76 7.51
C LEU A 30 -10.74 3.58 8.36
N GLY A 31 -9.95 3.21 9.37
CA GLY A 31 -10.27 2.13 10.29
C GLY A 31 -9.07 1.25 10.60
N VAL A 32 -9.34 0.05 11.09
CA VAL A 32 -8.33 -0.94 11.49
C VAL A 32 -8.12 -1.96 10.37
N LEU A 33 -6.86 -2.19 10.00
CA LEU A 33 -6.44 -3.26 9.09
C LEU A 33 -5.80 -4.39 9.91
N THR A 34 -6.23 -5.63 9.70
CA THR A 34 -5.51 -6.81 10.23
C THR A 34 -4.39 -7.19 9.27
N LEU A 35 -3.14 -7.05 9.71
CA LEU A 35 -1.96 -7.34 8.91
C LEU A 35 -1.37 -8.71 9.27
N ASP A 36 -1.77 -9.69 8.48
CA ASP A 36 -1.16 -11.01 8.45
C ASP A 36 0.07 -11.04 7.53
N SER A 37 0.92 -12.05 7.70
CA SER A 37 2.07 -12.25 6.84
C SER A 37 1.65 -12.48 5.38
N GLY A 38 2.41 -11.93 4.43
CA GLY A 38 2.20 -12.22 3.01
C GLY A 38 2.53 -11.03 2.10
N THR A 39 1.86 -10.99 0.95
CA THR A 39 2.08 -9.99 -0.09
C THR A 39 0.90 -9.03 -0.19
N LEU A 40 1.21 -7.73 -0.24
CA LEU A 40 0.26 -6.68 -0.57
C LEU A 40 0.72 -5.91 -1.82
N LEU A 41 -0.24 -5.53 -2.67
CA LEU A 41 -0.06 -4.56 -3.73
C LEU A 41 -0.87 -3.31 -3.43
N TYR A 42 -0.22 -2.16 -3.42
CA TYR A 42 -0.90 -0.87 -3.36
C TYR A 42 -0.81 -0.18 -4.72
N VAL A 43 -1.94 0.24 -5.27
CA VAL A 43 -2.01 0.96 -6.54
C VAL A 43 -2.22 2.46 -6.29
N GLY A 44 -1.55 3.31 -7.06
CA GLY A 44 -1.68 4.75 -6.98
C GLY A 44 -1.39 5.45 -8.31
N SER A 45 -1.75 6.72 -8.39
CA SER A 45 -1.34 7.63 -9.47
C SER A 45 -0.55 8.82 -8.92
N ALA A 46 0.29 9.39 -9.79
CA ALA A 46 1.13 10.54 -9.48
C ALA A 46 1.16 11.48 -10.69
N LEU A 47 0.10 12.28 -10.84
CA LEU A 47 -0.08 13.21 -11.96
C LEU A 47 0.33 14.66 -11.62
N GLY A 48 0.72 14.91 -10.37
CA GLY A 48 1.15 16.23 -9.89
C GLY A 48 2.66 16.45 -10.03
N PRO A 49 3.16 17.60 -9.50
CA PRO A 49 4.58 17.94 -9.55
C PRO A 49 5.48 16.82 -9.00
N GLY A 50 6.56 16.52 -9.72
CA GLY A 50 7.52 15.47 -9.37
C GLY A 50 7.10 14.04 -9.77
N GLY A 51 5.86 13.85 -10.22
CA GLY A 51 5.42 12.63 -10.88
C GLY A 51 5.61 11.34 -10.08
N VAL A 52 5.76 10.23 -10.80
CA VAL A 52 5.89 8.90 -10.19
C VAL A 52 7.16 8.78 -9.34
N ALA A 53 8.29 9.34 -9.75
CA ALA A 53 9.52 9.19 -8.98
C ALA A 53 9.45 9.91 -7.62
N ALA A 54 8.85 11.10 -7.55
CA ALA A 54 8.63 11.77 -6.26
C ALA A 54 7.72 10.93 -5.36
N ARG A 55 6.67 10.32 -5.93
CA ARG A 55 5.74 9.49 -5.17
C ARG A 55 6.34 8.18 -4.67
N CYS A 56 7.09 7.46 -5.50
CA CYS A 56 7.80 6.25 -5.08
C CYS A 56 8.83 6.55 -3.97
N ARG A 57 9.58 7.65 -4.12
CA ARG A 57 10.56 8.09 -3.12
C ARG A 57 9.91 8.49 -1.80
N HIS A 58 8.71 9.07 -1.84
CA HIS A 58 7.92 9.32 -0.63
C HIS A 58 7.61 8.01 0.08
N HIS A 59 7.07 7.00 -0.62
CA HIS A 59 6.71 5.71 -0.02
C HIS A 59 7.91 4.93 0.53
N GLN A 60 9.09 5.09 -0.08
CA GLN A 60 10.32 4.49 0.43
C GLN A 60 10.71 5.04 1.81
N ARG A 61 10.35 6.30 2.11
CA ARG A 61 10.62 6.92 3.40
C ARG A 61 9.48 6.64 4.38
N MET A 62 9.81 6.59 5.66
CA MET A 62 8.79 6.58 6.70
C MET A 62 8.26 8.01 6.89
N ALA A 63 6.96 8.21 6.71
CA ALA A 63 6.34 9.50 6.94
C ALA A 63 6.25 9.79 8.44
N THR A 64 6.83 10.92 8.88
CA THR A 64 6.68 11.41 10.26
C THR A 64 5.28 11.97 10.52
N ARG A 65 4.60 12.41 9.46
CA ARG A 65 3.22 12.92 9.47
C ARG A 65 2.43 12.20 8.36
N PRO A 66 1.87 11.02 8.64
CA PRO A 66 1.12 10.25 7.64
C PRO A 66 -0.04 11.05 7.05
N HIS A 67 -0.16 11.01 5.73
CA HIS A 67 -1.24 11.67 4.98
C HIS A 67 -2.00 10.68 4.09
N TRP A 68 -1.29 9.83 3.35
CA TRP A 68 -1.91 8.78 2.55
C TRP A 68 -2.10 7.51 3.38
N HIS A 69 -3.09 6.69 3.04
CA HIS A 69 -3.33 5.43 3.76
C HIS A 69 -2.10 4.51 3.77
N LEU A 70 -1.31 4.49 2.69
CA LEU A 70 -0.05 3.75 2.63
C LEU A 70 1.00 4.27 3.64
N ASP A 71 0.98 5.55 4.01
CA ASP A 71 1.91 6.11 5.00
C ASP A 71 1.71 5.48 6.39
N TYR A 72 0.46 5.16 6.74
CA TYR A 72 0.14 4.47 8.00
C TYR A 72 0.55 3.00 7.97
N LEU A 73 0.44 2.35 6.81
CA LEU A 73 0.80 0.94 6.64
C LEU A 73 2.31 0.73 6.53
N ARG A 74 3.02 1.69 5.94
CA ARG A 74 4.44 1.57 5.58
C ARG A 74 5.35 1.12 6.72
N PRO A 75 5.25 1.64 7.96
CA PRO A 75 6.07 1.18 9.09
C PRO A 75 6.00 -0.32 9.40
N HIS A 76 4.99 -1.02 8.89
CA HIS A 76 4.70 -2.43 9.17
C HIS A 76 4.96 -3.36 7.98
N CYS A 77 5.48 -2.84 6.86
CA CYS A 77 5.75 -3.62 5.65
C CYS A 77 7.12 -3.24 5.08
N ASP A 78 7.70 -4.09 4.25
CA ASP A 78 8.89 -3.77 3.45
C ASP A 78 8.49 -3.56 1.99
N ILE A 79 9.00 -2.51 1.35
CA ILE A 79 8.82 -2.33 -0.10
C ILE A 79 9.81 -3.24 -0.82
N ILE A 80 9.29 -4.08 -1.70
CA ILE A 80 10.08 -5.01 -2.51
C ILE A 80 10.36 -4.41 -3.89
N ALA A 81 9.33 -3.87 -4.55
CA ALA A 81 9.44 -3.35 -5.90
C ALA A 81 8.31 -2.38 -6.22
N PHE A 82 8.47 -1.69 -7.35
CA PHE A 82 7.44 -0.90 -7.99
C PHE A 82 7.17 -1.42 -9.40
N TRP A 83 5.90 -1.42 -9.80
CA TRP A 83 5.50 -1.46 -11.20
C TRP A 83 5.08 -0.06 -11.62
N VAL A 84 5.67 0.50 -12.67
CA VAL A 84 5.45 1.91 -13.07
C VAL A 84 5.07 2.03 -14.53
N ALA A 85 4.01 2.76 -14.83
CA ALA A 85 3.66 3.20 -16.18
C ALA A 85 3.59 4.73 -16.22
N TYR A 86 4.35 5.34 -17.13
CA TYR A 86 4.33 6.79 -17.32
C TYR A 86 3.29 7.20 -18.34
N GLY A 87 2.68 8.36 -18.10
CA GLY A 87 1.64 8.94 -18.95
C GLY A 87 0.53 9.58 -18.11
N ASP A 88 -0.31 10.36 -18.76
CA ASP A 88 -1.44 11.04 -18.10
C ASP A 88 -2.66 10.13 -17.93
N GLU A 89 -2.63 8.93 -18.52
CA GLU A 89 -3.70 7.95 -18.38
C GLU A 89 -3.80 7.45 -16.92
N ARG A 90 -5.01 7.50 -16.38
CA ARG A 90 -5.34 7.04 -15.03
C ARG A 90 -5.55 5.52 -15.01
N LEU A 91 -4.44 4.78 -15.00
CA LEU A 91 -4.46 3.31 -14.96
C LEU A 91 -4.81 2.72 -13.59
N GLU A 92 -4.70 3.52 -12.52
CA GLU A 92 -4.91 3.10 -11.12
C GLU A 92 -6.22 2.32 -10.90
N HIS A 93 -7.35 2.79 -11.44
CA HIS A 93 -8.64 2.11 -11.27
C HIS A 93 -8.68 0.76 -11.99
N ARG A 94 -8.19 0.73 -13.24
CA ARG A 94 -8.13 -0.49 -14.06
C ARG A 94 -7.25 -1.54 -13.38
N TRP A 95 -6.10 -1.12 -12.87
CA TRP A 95 -5.17 -1.99 -12.16
C TRP A 95 -5.75 -2.50 -10.83
N ALA A 96 -6.39 -1.63 -10.03
CA ALA A 96 -7.00 -2.04 -8.77
C ALA A 96 -8.10 -3.09 -8.96
N LEU A 97 -8.92 -2.96 -10.01
CA LEU A 97 -9.95 -3.93 -10.36
C LEU A 97 -9.34 -5.24 -10.89
N ALA A 98 -8.42 -5.16 -11.85
CA ALA A 98 -7.77 -6.35 -12.43
C ALA A 98 -7.01 -7.17 -11.38
N LEU A 99 -6.31 -6.51 -10.43
CA LEU A 99 -5.66 -7.19 -9.31
C LEU A 99 -6.66 -7.79 -8.32
N GLY A 100 -7.84 -7.17 -8.16
CA GLY A 100 -8.91 -7.72 -7.34
C GLY A 100 -9.54 -9.00 -7.90
N GLU A 101 -9.50 -9.17 -9.22
CA GLU A 101 -9.95 -10.37 -9.93
C GLU A 101 -8.88 -11.48 -9.96
N TRP A 102 -7.66 -11.21 -9.51
CA TRP A 102 -6.61 -12.21 -9.43
C TRP A 102 -7.05 -13.38 -8.53
N PRO A 103 -6.86 -14.65 -8.97
CA PRO A 103 -7.25 -15.82 -8.18
C PRO A 103 -6.74 -15.81 -6.74
N GLY A 104 -7.66 -15.78 -5.78
CA GLY A 104 -7.34 -15.75 -4.35
C GLY A 104 -6.98 -14.37 -3.78
N ALA A 105 -7.06 -13.31 -4.59
CA ALA A 105 -6.88 -11.95 -4.13
C ALA A 105 -8.02 -11.50 -3.20
N ARG A 106 -7.69 -10.57 -2.31
CA ARG A 106 -8.63 -10.02 -1.32
C ARG A 106 -8.36 -8.53 -1.10
N TRP A 107 -9.39 -7.74 -0.82
CA TRP A 107 -9.23 -6.39 -0.30
C TRP A 107 -9.17 -6.43 1.23
N PRO A 108 -7.99 -6.27 1.87
CA PRO A 108 -7.84 -6.45 3.31
C PRO A 108 -8.49 -5.34 4.14
N LEU A 109 -8.72 -4.18 3.53
CA LEU A 109 -9.48 -3.08 4.13
C LEU A 109 -10.22 -2.34 3.02
N ALA A 110 -11.55 -2.31 3.11
CA ALA A 110 -12.38 -1.60 2.16
C ALA A 110 -11.99 -0.11 2.09
N ARG A 111 -12.11 0.46 0.90
CA ARG A 111 -11.86 1.87 0.56
C ARG A 111 -10.42 2.36 0.77
N PHE A 112 -9.47 1.47 1.08
CA PHE A 112 -8.06 1.84 1.21
C PHE A 112 -7.54 2.48 -0.08
N GLY A 113 -7.07 3.72 0.01
CA GLY A 113 -6.55 4.48 -1.13
C GLY A 113 -7.59 4.91 -2.17
N ALA A 114 -8.88 4.66 -1.92
CA ALA A 114 -9.96 4.84 -2.90
C ALA A 114 -10.93 5.98 -2.52
N SER A 115 -10.51 6.94 -1.69
CA SER A 115 -11.40 7.96 -1.11
C SER A 115 -12.12 8.84 -2.13
N ASP A 116 -11.52 9.06 -3.30
CA ASP A 116 -12.00 9.92 -4.38
C ASP A 116 -12.60 9.13 -5.56
N CYS A 117 -12.70 7.80 -5.46
CA CYS A 117 -13.23 6.94 -6.51
C CYS A 117 -14.22 5.90 -5.97
N ARG A 118 -14.77 5.05 -6.83
CA ARG A 118 -15.71 3.98 -6.46
C ARG A 118 -15.08 2.59 -6.36
N CYS A 119 -13.77 2.47 -6.49
CA CYS A 119 -13.09 1.17 -6.39
C CYS A 119 -13.30 0.54 -5.00
N PRO A 120 -13.38 -0.81 -4.89
CA PRO A 120 -13.49 -1.49 -3.60
C PRO A 120 -12.36 -1.09 -2.65
N ALA A 121 -11.11 -1.17 -3.10
CA ALA A 121 -9.93 -0.55 -2.52
C ALA A 121 -8.77 -0.60 -3.54
N HIS A 122 -7.72 0.19 -3.32
CA HIS A 122 -6.47 0.15 -4.08
C HIS A 122 -5.35 -0.61 -3.35
N LEU A 123 -5.62 -1.15 -2.15
CA LEU A 123 -4.77 -2.13 -1.49
C LEU A 123 -5.36 -3.52 -1.73
N ILE A 124 -4.55 -4.43 -2.28
CA ILE A 124 -4.94 -5.79 -2.61
C ILE A 124 -3.95 -6.73 -1.93
N ARG A 125 -4.46 -7.76 -1.27
CA ARG A 125 -3.67 -8.90 -0.78
C ARG A 125 -3.66 -9.97 -1.85
N LEU A 126 -2.47 -10.45 -2.20
CA LEU A 126 -2.30 -11.59 -3.09
C LEU A 126 -1.91 -12.83 -2.29
N PRO A 127 -2.28 -14.04 -2.74
CA PRO A 127 -1.88 -15.28 -2.10
C PRO A 127 -0.36 -15.49 -2.19
N GLU A 128 0.28 -14.98 -3.24
CA GLU A 128 1.70 -15.13 -3.52
C GLU A 128 2.30 -13.82 -4.04
N ALA A 129 3.63 -13.69 -3.93
CA ALA A 129 4.35 -12.56 -4.50
C ALA A 129 4.29 -12.61 -6.04
N PRO A 130 3.83 -11.54 -6.71
CA PRO A 130 3.84 -11.51 -8.16
C PRO A 130 5.28 -11.31 -8.69
N THR A 131 5.52 -11.74 -9.91
CA THR A 131 6.75 -11.47 -10.66
C THR A 131 6.51 -10.33 -11.63
N ALA A 132 7.58 -9.76 -12.19
CA ALA A 132 7.46 -8.78 -13.27
C ALA A 132 6.61 -9.30 -14.45
N GLN A 133 6.76 -10.59 -14.80
CA GLN A 133 6.02 -11.21 -15.89
C GLN A 133 4.52 -11.35 -15.57
N SER A 134 4.16 -11.78 -14.36
CA SER A 134 2.74 -11.92 -14.01
C SER A 134 2.05 -10.57 -13.86
N LEU A 135 2.75 -9.53 -13.38
CA LEU A 135 2.24 -8.16 -13.41
C LEU A 135 2.08 -7.64 -14.84
N ALA A 136 3.04 -7.89 -15.73
CA ALA A 136 2.92 -7.50 -17.14
C ALA A 136 1.67 -8.11 -17.80
N GLY A 137 1.37 -9.38 -17.51
CA GLY A 137 0.19 -10.06 -18.05
C GLY A 137 -1.14 -9.47 -17.60
N ILE A 138 -1.21 -8.87 -16.41
CA ILE A 138 -2.46 -8.40 -15.80
C ILE A 138 -2.61 -6.87 -15.89
N LEU A 139 -1.52 -6.14 -15.65
CA LEU A 139 -1.49 -4.68 -15.66
C LEU A 139 -1.21 -4.11 -17.06
N GLY A 140 -0.64 -4.93 -17.95
CA GLY A 140 -0.25 -4.55 -19.29
C GLY A 140 0.98 -3.66 -19.28
N VAL A 141 0.79 -2.38 -19.64
CA VAL A 141 1.89 -1.42 -19.77
C VAL A 141 2.58 -1.16 -18.43
N GLY A 142 3.90 -1.07 -18.45
CA GLY A 142 4.71 -0.64 -17.33
C GLY A 142 6.06 -1.30 -17.28
N ARG A 143 6.85 -0.91 -16.28
CA ARG A 143 8.18 -1.43 -16.01
C ARG A 143 8.33 -1.80 -14.55
N TRP A 144 9.02 -2.91 -14.31
CA TRP A 144 9.45 -3.32 -12.98
C TRP A 144 10.66 -2.50 -12.54
N LEU A 145 10.60 -1.95 -11.34
CA LEU A 145 11.68 -1.24 -10.68
C LEU A 145 11.91 -1.90 -9.32
N GLU A 146 13.05 -2.55 -9.15
CA GLU A 146 13.43 -3.11 -7.86
C GLU A 146 13.62 -1.98 -6.84
N SER A 147 13.14 -2.19 -5.61
CA SER A 147 13.48 -1.29 -4.52
C SER A 147 14.76 -1.77 -3.87
N ILE A 148 15.75 -0.89 -3.74
CA ILE A 148 16.87 -1.13 -2.81
C ILE A 148 16.25 -1.15 -1.39
N PRO A 149 16.43 -2.21 -0.58
CA PRO A 149 15.88 -2.24 0.77
C PRO A 149 16.43 -1.05 1.56
N ALA A 150 15.55 -0.14 1.99
CA ALA A 150 15.93 0.83 3.00
C ALA A 150 16.27 0.04 4.27
N GLY A 151 17.49 0.17 4.77
CA GLY A 151 17.96 -0.52 5.97
C GLY A 151 16.89 -0.53 7.06
N ARG A 152 16.58 -1.73 7.56
CA ARG A 152 15.49 -2.00 8.51
C ARG A 152 15.59 -1.08 9.73
N ALA A 153 14.62 -0.19 9.91
CA ALA A 153 14.46 0.53 11.17
C ALA A 153 13.86 -0.41 12.25
N PRO A 154 14.24 -0.26 13.54
CA PRO A 154 13.73 -1.12 14.60
C PRO A 154 12.21 -1.00 14.74
N ARG A 155 11.55 -2.14 14.93
CA ARG A 155 10.09 -2.28 15.07
C ARG A 155 9.60 -1.42 16.24
N GLN A 156 8.72 -0.45 15.97
CA GLN A 156 7.89 0.11 17.02
C GLN A 156 6.70 -0.83 17.22
N THR A 157 6.74 -1.62 18.28
CA THR A 157 5.55 -2.28 18.80
C THR A 157 4.60 -1.20 19.29
N ALA A 158 3.52 -0.96 18.53
CA ALA A 158 2.41 -0.18 19.05
C ALA A 158 1.85 -0.91 20.27
N ALA A 159 2.13 -0.38 21.47
CA ALA A 159 1.50 -0.83 22.69
C ALA A 159 0.00 -0.59 22.54
N GLN A 160 -0.78 -1.68 22.53
CA GLN A 160 -2.23 -1.61 22.64
C GLN A 160 -2.57 -0.94 23.98
N PRO A 161 -3.48 0.05 24.03
CA PRO A 161 -4.01 0.49 25.31
C PRO A 161 -4.82 -0.66 25.91
N SER A 162 -4.36 -1.18 27.04
CA SER A 162 -5.09 -2.11 27.88
C SER A 162 -6.39 -1.46 28.35
N ARG A 163 -7.52 -1.94 27.83
CA ARG A 163 -8.82 -1.68 28.46
C ARG A 163 -8.87 -2.45 29.77
N SER A 164 -8.50 -1.79 30.87
CA SER A 164 -8.74 -2.29 32.21
C SER A 164 -10.24 -2.43 32.46
N VAL A 165 -10.62 -3.66 32.78
CA VAL A 165 -11.92 -4.10 33.27
C VAL A 165 -12.30 -3.30 34.51
N ARG A 166 -13.47 -2.65 34.52
CA ARG A 166 -14.20 -2.34 35.76
C ARG A 166 -15.39 -3.28 35.86
N SER A 167 -15.17 -4.37 36.58
CA SER A 167 -16.23 -5.18 37.17
C SER A 167 -16.74 -4.43 38.41
N ALA A 168 -17.97 -3.93 38.35
CA ALA A 168 -18.67 -3.45 39.52
C ALA A 168 -19.38 -4.65 40.17
N ARG A 169 -18.94 -4.97 41.38
CA ARG A 169 -19.46 -6.03 42.25
C ARG A 169 -20.89 -5.71 42.68
N ARG A 170 -21.72 -6.76 42.78
CA ARG A 170 -22.94 -6.84 43.61
C ARG A 170 -22.57 -7.09 45.09
N ALA A 171 -23.58 -6.94 45.96
CA ALA A 171 -23.63 -6.99 47.44
C ALA A 171 -23.54 -5.58 48.04
N THR A 172 -24.45 -5.05 48.87
CA THR A 172 -25.55 -5.48 49.76
C THR A 172 -26.41 -4.19 49.98
N GLU A 173 -27.71 -4.17 50.26
CA GLU A 173 -28.57 -4.82 51.26
C GLU A 173 -30.01 -4.97 50.74
#